data_AF-A0A972RI48-F1
#
_entry.id   AF-A0A972RI48-F1
#
_cell.length_a   1.000
_cell.length_b   1.000
_cell.length_c   1.000
_cell.angle_alpha   90.00
_cell.angle_beta   90.00
_cell.angle_gamma   90.00
#
_symmetry.space_group_name_H-M   'P 1'
#
loop_
_entity.id
_entity.type
_entity.pdbx_description
1 polymer ?
#
loop_
_entity_poly.entity_id
_entity_poly.type
_entity_poly.pdbx_seq_one_letter_code
_entity_poly.pdbx_strand_id
1 'polypeptide(L)'
;MYAMADLVVLGIRAGLKLSQQARQAYLESTISRELTLPLPDFNPEINITAATDYFLGSGKKHLQNNSVLEDTFKKALSGDITSDEKDYLINSYLEFKLIDDIDAGRVNPEGSGLTKEAINTLVTVRQWARGETPYPSATQRIMGTLIEIGIDYFSGNPSIVDENTSTGKALKGFLNSLDGLDFKTERLDRLIKGLFIASLETIEENSALLSGDDKARLLIESVSRGIIGDLKERTEGLADTDLSLEENLLEWGQVVLKSTITAASDVVLSNPATYLGVKDPSQQAMVTALGSTMLDIIIDEDEIEIKRLFSRKALDRLLKTALITLSEHPDLMGVDHRGLQRILTQIIKELGRDTEIIGPDLLPEIMSLILEKTAQNMELIWPEEYRNDPSKHLLIIASKELLSRLSALKEGDDRRLPSLAKSDLLEIMEVVLDEVVENPDWLVKRAAEEDTTLGRFVDSLLTSLSRVPGSRLSSLLFREIFRSAISAVALRHELIAELEFNGQKKEALGFILDTIIDTVFSATSGDAKWVLARKEVLGILVSTILRTVSERGVDEDKIERIRSILLDAIDRINSKKAWSLESIVSEIERNL
;
A
#
# COMPACT_ATOMS: atom_id res chain seq x y z
N MET A 1 -17.27 30.29 -14.29
CA MET A 1 -18.09 30.32 -13.05
C MET A 1 -19.61 30.20 -13.31
N TYR A 2 -20.13 30.53 -14.50
CA TYR A 2 -21.56 30.38 -14.83
C TYR A 2 -22.05 28.92 -14.99
N ALA A 3 -21.22 28.01 -15.52
CA ALA A 3 -21.60 26.62 -15.79
C ALA A 3 -21.99 25.79 -14.55
N MET A 4 -21.44 26.11 -13.37
CA MET A 4 -21.67 25.34 -12.15
C MET A 4 -23.03 25.67 -11.49
N ALA A 5 -23.52 26.90 -11.67
CA ALA A 5 -24.85 27.31 -11.22
C ALA A 5 -25.96 26.69 -12.10
N ASP A 6 -25.72 26.61 -13.42
CA ASP A 6 -26.65 25.97 -14.35
C ASP A 6 -26.75 24.45 -14.14
N LEU A 7 -25.66 23.77 -13.80
CA LEU A 7 -25.65 22.35 -13.41
C LEU A 7 -26.43 22.08 -12.11
N VAL A 8 -26.36 22.97 -11.13
CA VAL A 8 -27.12 22.86 -9.87
C VAL A 8 -28.61 23.13 -10.11
N VAL A 9 -28.95 24.12 -10.94
CA VAL A 9 -30.34 24.40 -11.35
C VAL A 9 -30.89 23.25 -12.21
N LEU A 10 -30.07 22.63 -13.05
CA LEU A 10 -30.40 21.41 -13.80
C LEU A 10 -30.66 20.25 -12.85
N GLY A 11 -29.80 20.00 -11.86
CA GLY A 11 -30.00 18.96 -10.85
C GLY A 11 -31.29 19.15 -10.05
N ILE A 12 -31.61 20.38 -9.66
CA ILE A 12 -32.87 20.71 -8.96
C ILE A 12 -34.08 20.55 -9.88
N ARG A 13 -34.00 20.97 -11.16
CA ARG A 13 -35.08 20.79 -12.15
C ARG A 13 -35.27 19.33 -12.54
N ALA A 14 -34.19 18.56 -12.66
CA ALA A 14 -34.21 17.13 -12.92
C ALA A 14 -34.82 16.38 -11.73
N GLY A 15 -34.44 16.72 -10.50
CA GLY A 15 -35.04 16.16 -9.29
C GLY A 15 -36.53 16.51 -9.14
N LEU A 16 -36.93 17.75 -9.49
CA LEU A 16 -38.33 18.16 -9.52
C LEU A 16 -39.13 17.46 -10.63
N LYS A 17 -38.56 17.32 -11.84
CA LYS A 17 -39.19 16.59 -12.96
C LYS A 17 -39.30 15.09 -12.67
N LEU A 18 -38.27 14.46 -12.10
CA LEU A 18 -38.29 13.06 -11.67
C LEU A 18 -39.33 12.83 -10.56
N SER A 19 -39.39 13.73 -9.57
CA SER A 19 -40.41 13.68 -8.52
C SER A 19 -41.82 13.89 -9.08
N GLN A 20 -41.98 14.80 -10.03
CA GLN A 20 -43.25 15.04 -10.73
C GLN A 20 -43.65 13.82 -11.56
N GLN A 21 -42.73 13.19 -12.28
CA GLN A 21 -42.99 12.03 -13.15
C GLN A 21 -43.20 10.72 -12.38
N ALA A 22 -42.52 10.52 -11.25
CA ALA A 22 -42.85 9.44 -10.32
C ALA A 22 -44.28 9.61 -9.74
N ARG A 23 -44.69 10.87 -9.52
CA ARG A 23 -46.05 11.22 -9.10
C ARG A 23 -47.06 11.15 -10.25
N GLN A 24 -46.63 11.42 -11.49
CA GLN A 24 -47.41 11.36 -12.72
C GLN A 24 -47.66 9.92 -13.16
N ALA A 25 -46.68 9.02 -13.08
CA ALA A 25 -46.86 7.58 -13.27
C ALA A 25 -47.87 6.97 -12.27
N TYR A 26 -48.03 7.60 -11.09
CA TYR A 26 -49.04 7.26 -10.10
C TYR A 26 -50.41 7.94 -10.37
N LEU A 27 -50.44 9.13 -10.99
CA LEU A 27 -51.65 9.90 -11.30
C LEU A 27 -52.26 9.58 -12.68
N GLU A 28 -51.46 9.14 -13.66
CA GLU A 28 -51.86 8.75 -15.02
C GLU A 28 -52.58 7.41 -15.09
N SER A 29 -52.71 6.69 -13.96
CA SER A 29 -53.80 5.73 -13.81
C SER A 29 -55.19 6.40 -13.82
N THR A 30 -55.27 7.74 -13.89
CA THR A 30 -56.54 8.50 -13.82
C THR A 30 -56.50 9.85 -14.58
N ILE A 31 -56.17 9.86 -15.88
CA ILE A 31 -56.45 10.91 -16.91
C ILE A 31 -55.23 11.73 -17.37
N SER A 32 -55.08 11.80 -18.70
CA SER A 32 -53.97 12.31 -19.51
C SER A 32 -53.96 13.83 -19.77
N ARG A 33 -52.78 14.37 -20.11
CA ARG A 33 -52.58 15.53 -21.02
C ARG A 33 -51.13 15.65 -21.51
N GLU A 34 -50.98 16.15 -22.75
CA GLU A 34 -49.79 16.11 -23.62
C GLU A 34 -48.79 17.27 -23.45
N LEU A 35 -47.53 17.01 -23.81
CA LEU A 35 -46.46 17.98 -24.07
C LEU A 35 -45.82 17.68 -25.43
N THR A 36 -45.76 18.68 -26.31
CA THR A 36 -45.24 18.57 -27.68
C THR A 36 -43.84 19.19 -27.80
N LEU A 37 -42.92 18.41 -28.37
CA LEU A 37 -41.54 18.81 -28.71
C LEU A 37 -41.45 19.09 -30.22
N PRO A 38 -40.79 20.17 -30.68
CA PRO A 38 -40.53 20.36 -32.10
C PRO A 38 -39.40 19.42 -32.55
N LEU A 39 -39.70 18.48 -33.46
CA LEU A 39 -38.67 17.85 -34.30
C LEU A 39 -38.34 18.80 -35.45
N PRO A 40 -37.14 18.73 -36.05
CA PRO A 40 -36.86 19.46 -37.29
C PRO A 40 -37.84 19.01 -38.38
N ASP A 41 -38.45 19.97 -39.07
CA ASP A 41 -39.41 19.70 -40.14
C ASP A 41 -38.71 19.05 -41.34
N PHE A 42 -38.92 17.75 -41.51
CA PHE A 42 -38.47 17.00 -42.69
C PHE A 42 -39.63 16.71 -43.67
N ASN A 43 -40.55 17.68 -43.88
CA ASN A 43 -41.30 17.88 -45.14
C ASN A 43 -42.36 18.99 -44.98
N PRO A 44 -42.49 19.97 -45.89
CA PRO A 44 -43.34 21.14 -45.64
C PRO A 44 -44.82 21.05 -46.08
N GLU A 45 -45.36 19.88 -46.43
CA GLU A 45 -46.81 19.78 -46.71
C GLU A 45 -47.41 18.49 -46.11
N ILE A 46 -47.79 18.56 -44.84
CA ILE A 46 -48.44 17.46 -44.13
C ILE A 46 -49.86 17.90 -43.79
N ASN A 47 -50.83 17.18 -44.33
CA ASN A 47 -52.23 17.32 -43.99
C ASN A 47 -52.74 16.01 -43.37
N ILE A 48 -53.89 16.09 -42.69
CA ILE A 48 -54.52 14.93 -42.07
C ILE A 48 -54.79 13.80 -43.08
N THR A 49 -55.02 14.14 -44.35
CA THR A 49 -55.27 13.18 -45.43
C THR A 49 -54.04 12.29 -45.69
N ALA A 50 -52.83 12.87 -45.71
CA ALA A 50 -51.59 12.12 -45.86
C ALA A 50 -51.31 11.19 -44.66
N ALA A 51 -51.67 11.63 -43.45
CA ALA A 51 -51.57 10.80 -42.25
C ALA A 51 -52.55 9.62 -42.31
N THR A 52 -53.82 9.87 -42.68
CA THR A 52 -54.82 8.79 -42.84
C THR A 52 -54.46 7.82 -43.96
N ASP A 53 -53.94 8.28 -45.09
CA ASP A 53 -53.56 7.43 -46.23
C ASP A 53 -52.38 6.51 -45.89
N TYR A 54 -51.41 7.00 -45.10
CA TYR A 54 -50.30 6.19 -44.63
C TYR A 54 -50.76 5.08 -43.68
N PHE A 55 -51.62 5.39 -42.72
CA PHE A 55 -52.15 4.41 -41.77
C PHE A 55 -53.15 3.42 -42.43
N LEU A 56 -53.77 3.77 -43.56
CA LEU A 56 -54.52 2.84 -44.42
C LEU A 56 -53.59 1.86 -45.16
N GLY A 57 -52.40 2.32 -45.57
CA GLY A 57 -51.43 1.58 -46.36
C GLY A 57 -50.29 0.98 -45.54
N SER A 58 -49.07 1.50 -45.75
CA SER A 58 -47.82 0.97 -45.16
C SER A 58 -47.75 1.06 -43.64
N GLY A 59 -48.42 2.05 -43.04
CA GLY A 59 -48.47 2.28 -41.59
C GLY A 59 -49.48 1.42 -40.83
N LYS A 60 -50.27 0.58 -41.52
CA LYS A 60 -51.32 -0.25 -40.91
C LYS A 60 -50.82 -1.19 -39.82
N LYS A 61 -49.56 -1.63 -39.91
CA LYS A 61 -48.88 -2.47 -38.91
C LYS A 61 -48.76 -1.78 -37.54
N HIS A 62 -48.68 -0.45 -37.51
CA HIS A 62 -48.53 0.34 -36.28
C HIS A 62 -49.88 0.56 -35.56
N LEU A 63 -51.00 0.52 -36.29
CA LEU A 63 -52.36 0.63 -35.73
C LEU A 63 -52.75 -0.57 -34.86
N GLN A 64 -52.30 -1.77 -35.21
CA GLN A 64 -52.66 -3.01 -34.51
C GLN A 64 -52.13 -3.07 -33.07
N ASN A 65 -51.15 -2.21 -32.75
CA ASN A 65 -50.40 -2.24 -31.50
C ASN A 65 -50.64 -1.00 -30.62
N ASN A 66 -51.50 -0.06 -31.04
CA ASN A 66 -51.82 1.16 -30.28
C ASN A 66 -53.32 1.46 -30.39
N SER A 67 -54.10 1.10 -29.35
CA SER A 67 -55.55 1.26 -29.35
C SER A 67 -56.02 2.72 -29.41
N VAL A 68 -55.24 3.64 -28.84
CA VAL A 68 -55.54 5.08 -28.85
C VAL A 68 -55.33 5.65 -30.25
N LEU A 69 -54.25 5.24 -30.92
CA LEU A 69 -53.99 5.61 -32.31
C LEU A 69 -55.02 4.97 -33.26
N GLU A 70 -55.41 3.72 -33.03
CA GLU A 70 -56.44 3.04 -33.82
C GLU A 70 -57.81 3.71 -33.69
N ASP A 71 -58.22 4.09 -32.48
CA ASP A 71 -59.48 4.80 -32.24
C ASP A 71 -59.46 6.21 -32.83
N THR A 72 -58.34 6.93 -32.70
CA THR A 72 -58.15 8.26 -33.28
C THR A 72 -58.15 8.21 -34.81
N PHE A 73 -57.52 7.19 -35.40
CA PHE A 73 -57.54 6.94 -36.83
C PHE A 73 -58.94 6.58 -37.35
N LYS A 74 -59.71 5.77 -36.61
CA LYS A 74 -61.12 5.47 -36.96
C LYS A 74 -62.00 6.73 -36.92
N LYS A 75 -61.82 7.59 -35.92
CA LYS A 75 -62.51 8.89 -35.83
C LYS A 75 -62.13 9.84 -36.98
N ALA A 76 -60.87 9.82 -37.41
CA ALA A 76 -60.40 10.57 -38.56
C ALA A 76 -61.07 10.11 -39.86
N LEU A 77 -61.25 8.80 -40.06
CA LEU A 77 -61.94 8.22 -41.21
C LEU A 77 -63.45 8.55 -41.25
N SER A 78 -64.09 8.68 -40.08
CA SER A 78 -65.50 9.09 -39.97
C SER A 78 -65.73 10.60 -40.01
N GLY A 79 -64.66 11.41 -40.01
CA GLY A 79 -64.73 12.87 -40.05
C GLY A 79 -65.09 13.55 -38.71
N ASP A 80 -65.10 12.79 -37.61
CA ASP A 80 -65.50 13.25 -36.27
C ASP A 80 -64.28 13.30 -35.34
N ILE A 81 -63.34 14.20 -35.67
CA ILE A 81 -62.03 14.30 -35.00
C ILE A 81 -61.78 15.74 -34.52
N THR A 82 -61.39 15.88 -33.26
CA THR A 82 -61.07 17.16 -32.62
C THR A 82 -59.72 17.71 -33.05
N SER A 83 -59.46 19.01 -32.87
CA SER A 83 -58.17 19.61 -33.27
C SER A 83 -56.97 18.91 -32.62
N ASP A 84 -57.07 18.61 -31.33
CA ASP A 84 -56.01 17.95 -30.57
C ASP A 84 -55.76 16.51 -31.08
N GLU A 85 -56.82 15.76 -31.39
CA GLU A 85 -56.72 14.43 -32.00
C GLU A 85 -56.15 14.45 -33.43
N LYS A 86 -56.39 15.52 -34.20
CA LYS A 86 -55.78 15.71 -35.52
C LYS A 86 -54.27 15.92 -35.40
N ASP A 87 -53.85 16.77 -34.47
CA ASP A 87 -52.45 17.07 -34.22
C ASP A 87 -51.70 15.83 -33.69
N TYR A 88 -52.34 15.06 -32.80
CA TYR A 88 -51.85 13.75 -32.35
C TYR A 88 -51.62 12.79 -33.53
N LEU A 89 -52.62 12.60 -34.40
CA LEU A 89 -52.51 11.68 -35.54
C LEU A 89 -51.41 12.10 -36.54
N ILE A 90 -51.25 13.41 -36.75
CA ILE A 90 -50.21 13.98 -37.62
C ILE A 90 -48.81 13.76 -37.01
N ASN A 91 -48.66 13.95 -35.71
CA ASN A 91 -47.39 13.74 -35.01
C ASN A 91 -47.00 12.25 -34.98
N SER A 92 -47.93 11.35 -34.68
CA SER A 92 -47.65 9.91 -34.73
C SER A 92 -47.33 9.45 -36.16
N TYR A 93 -48.00 10.01 -37.18
CA TYR A 93 -47.67 9.78 -38.59
C TYR A 93 -46.21 10.16 -38.91
N LEU A 94 -45.79 11.34 -38.49
CA LEU A 94 -44.43 11.84 -38.72
C LEU A 94 -43.38 10.91 -38.09
N GLU A 95 -43.62 10.44 -36.87
CA GLU A 95 -42.69 9.58 -36.14
C GLU A 95 -42.60 8.17 -36.74
N PHE A 96 -43.73 7.52 -37.01
CA PHE A 96 -43.75 6.17 -37.61
C PHE A 96 -43.27 6.15 -39.05
N LYS A 97 -43.61 7.18 -39.84
CA LYS A 97 -43.13 7.30 -41.21
C LYS A 97 -41.62 7.53 -41.25
N LEU A 98 -41.08 8.33 -40.33
CA LEU A 98 -39.64 8.56 -40.23
C LEU A 98 -38.89 7.25 -39.93
N ILE A 99 -39.37 6.45 -38.97
CA ILE A 99 -38.80 5.12 -38.69
C ILE A 99 -38.87 4.23 -39.93
N ASP A 100 -40.04 4.13 -40.57
CA ASP A 100 -40.24 3.28 -41.74
C ASP A 100 -39.39 3.74 -42.95
N ASP A 101 -39.21 5.03 -43.15
CA ASP A 101 -38.40 5.60 -44.24
C ASP A 101 -36.88 5.52 -43.94
N ILE A 102 -36.46 5.52 -42.67
CA ILE A 102 -35.08 5.19 -42.24
C ILE A 102 -34.80 3.71 -42.47
N ASP A 103 -35.68 2.81 -42.01
CA ASP A 103 -35.57 1.36 -42.18
C ASP A 103 -35.59 0.95 -43.66
N ALA A 104 -36.37 1.65 -44.49
CA ALA A 104 -36.41 1.45 -45.93
C ALA A 104 -35.25 2.12 -46.70
N GLY A 105 -34.32 2.79 -46.00
CA GLY A 105 -33.15 3.45 -46.57
C GLY A 105 -33.46 4.67 -47.47
N ARG A 106 -34.67 5.24 -47.36
CA ARG A 106 -35.13 6.38 -48.19
C ARG A 106 -34.70 7.73 -47.64
N VAL A 107 -34.33 7.78 -46.35
CA VAL A 107 -33.71 8.93 -45.70
C VAL A 107 -32.22 8.62 -45.51
N ASN A 108 -31.35 9.45 -46.09
CA ASN A 108 -29.91 9.38 -45.84
C ASN A 108 -29.52 10.50 -44.86
N PRO A 109 -29.15 10.21 -43.60
CA PRO A 109 -28.85 11.23 -42.60
C PRO A 109 -27.48 11.90 -42.79
N GLU A 110 -26.79 11.69 -43.91
CA GLU A 110 -25.49 12.30 -44.22
C GLU A 110 -25.49 13.84 -44.18
N GLY A 111 -26.65 14.50 -44.23
CA GLY A 111 -26.78 15.95 -44.07
C GLY A 111 -27.00 16.45 -42.63
N SER A 112 -27.36 15.58 -41.68
CA SER A 112 -27.60 15.92 -40.27
C SER A 112 -26.46 15.50 -39.34
N GLY A 113 -25.52 14.70 -39.83
CA GLY A 113 -24.31 14.28 -39.12
C GLY A 113 -24.52 13.33 -37.93
N LEU A 114 -25.76 12.86 -37.73
CA LEU A 114 -26.16 11.80 -36.79
C LEU A 114 -26.28 10.45 -37.51
N THR A 115 -25.99 9.33 -36.82
CA THR A 115 -26.16 7.97 -37.36
C THR A 115 -27.64 7.61 -37.51
N LYS A 116 -27.97 6.63 -38.38
CA LYS A 116 -29.35 6.16 -38.56
C LYS A 116 -29.88 5.55 -37.27
N GLU A 117 -28.99 4.85 -36.57
CA GLU A 117 -29.18 4.21 -35.28
C GLU A 117 -29.49 5.23 -34.19
N ALA A 118 -28.72 6.33 -34.08
CA ALA A 118 -28.97 7.38 -33.10
C ALA A 118 -30.33 8.07 -33.29
N ILE A 119 -30.73 8.31 -34.54
CA ILE A 119 -32.04 8.91 -34.85
C ILE A 119 -33.17 7.95 -34.46
N ASN A 120 -33.03 6.65 -34.76
CA ASN A 120 -34.02 5.63 -34.38
C ASN A 120 -34.15 5.51 -32.85
N THR A 121 -33.03 5.57 -32.12
CA THR A 121 -32.98 5.58 -30.65
C THR A 121 -33.71 6.79 -30.07
N LEU A 122 -33.47 8.00 -30.62
CA LEU A 122 -34.14 9.23 -30.17
C LEU A 122 -35.66 9.19 -30.38
N VAL A 123 -36.12 8.66 -31.52
CA VAL A 123 -37.56 8.52 -31.81
C VAL A 123 -38.19 7.45 -30.91
N THR A 124 -37.50 6.32 -30.69
CA THR A 124 -37.97 5.24 -29.80
C THR A 124 -38.13 5.71 -28.36
N VAL A 125 -37.14 6.44 -27.82
CA VAL A 125 -37.17 6.98 -26.45
C VAL A 125 -38.31 7.98 -26.26
N ARG A 126 -38.59 8.80 -27.27
CA ARG A 126 -39.71 9.76 -27.28
C ARG A 126 -41.07 9.06 -27.29
N GLN A 127 -41.20 7.95 -28.04
CA GLN A 127 -42.41 7.13 -28.04
C GLN A 127 -42.68 6.49 -26.67
N TRP A 128 -41.65 6.16 -25.89
CA TRP A 128 -41.84 5.67 -24.51
C TRP A 128 -42.33 6.74 -23.55
N ALA A 129 -41.79 7.95 -23.63
CA ALA A 129 -42.22 9.09 -22.81
C ALA A 129 -43.71 9.42 -23.02
N ARG A 130 -44.21 9.22 -24.25
CA ARG A 130 -45.63 9.42 -24.63
C ARG A 130 -46.51 8.18 -24.47
N GLY A 131 -45.92 7.01 -24.28
CA GLY A 131 -46.64 5.73 -24.17
C GLY A 131 -47.20 5.20 -25.49
N GLU A 132 -46.62 5.57 -26.64
CA GLU A 132 -47.23 5.42 -27.97
C GLU A 132 -46.78 4.20 -28.81
N THR A 133 -46.12 3.14 -28.29
CA THR A 133 -46.08 1.73 -28.84
C THR A 133 -45.13 0.77 -28.06
N PRO A 134 -45.16 -0.56 -28.34
CA PRO A 134 -45.74 -1.57 -27.46
C PRO A 134 -44.82 -1.95 -26.27
N TYR A 135 -45.35 -1.85 -25.06
CA TYR A 135 -44.76 -2.31 -23.78
C TYR A 135 -43.63 -1.49 -23.12
N PRO A 136 -43.70 -0.15 -23.00
CA PRO A 136 -42.83 0.53 -22.05
C PRO A 136 -43.28 0.19 -20.62
N SER A 137 -42.47 -0.59 -19.92
CA SER A 137 -42.57 -0.77 -18.47
C SER A 137 -42.52 0.58 -17.76
N ALA A 138 -43.08 0.69 -16.54
CA ALA A 138 -43.06 1.93 -15.75
C ALA A 138 -41.63 2.50 -15.61
N THR A 139 -40.62 1.62 -15.64
CA THR A 139 -39.20 1.94 -15.59
C THR A 139 -38.65 2.48 -16.92
N GLN A 140 -39.07 1.94 -18.09
CA GLN A 140 -38.71 2.49 -19.41
C GLN A 140 -39.26 3.91 -19.63
N ARG A 141 -40.42 4.24 -19.03
CA ARG A 141 -40.98 5.61 -19.08
C ARG A 141 -40.17 6.61 -18.25
N ILE A 142 -39.68 6.20 -17.08
CA ILE A 142 -38.77 7.01 -16.24
C ILE A 142 -37.44 7.27 -16.98
N MET A 143 -36.91 6.27 -17.69
CA MET A 143 -35.70 6.42 -18.50
C MET A 143 -35.91 7.35 -19.70
N GLY A 144 -37.05 7.24 -20.38
CA GLY A 144 -37.40 8.18 -21.45
C GLY A 144 -37.47 9.63 -20.99
N THR A 145 -37.99 9.84 -19.77
CA THR A 145 -38.00 11.14 -19.10
C THR A 145 -36.58 11.62 -18.76
N LEU A 146 -35.69 10.76 -18.27
CA LEU A 146 -34.30 11.13 -17.95
C LEU A 146 -33.53 11.58 -19.18
N ILE A 147 -33.70 10.87 -20.30
CA ILE A 147 -33.09 11.22 -21.58
C ILE A 147 -33.72 12.52 -22.12
N GLU A 148 -35.04 12.69 -22.00
CA GLU A 148 -35.73 13.93 -22.35
C GLU A 148 -35.24 15.13 -21.51
N ILE A 149 -34.97 14.95 -20.22
CA ILE A 149 -34.37 15.99 -19.37
C ILE A 149 -32.97 16.37 -19.86
N GLY A 150 -32.18 15.38 -20.27
CA GLY A 150 -30.89 15.61 -20.92
C GLY A 150 -31.06 16.43 -22.21
N ILE A 151 -31.95 15.99 -23.10
CA ILE A 151 -32.25 16.67 -24.37
C ILE A 151 -32.83 18.08 -24.14
N ASP A 152 -33.64 18.29 -23.12
CA ASP A 152 -34.21 19.60 -22.75
C ASP A 152 -33.15 20.59 -22.27
N TYR A 153 -32.13 20.11 -21.57
CA TYR A 153 -30.97 20.91 -21.24
C TYR A 153 -30.19 21.31 -22.51
N PHE A 154 -30.11 20.39 -23.48
CA PHE A 154 -29.48 20.61 -24.78
C PHE A 154 -30.35 21.45 -25.76
N SER A 155 -31.66 21.54 -25.56
CA SER A 155 -32.57 22.32 -26.44
C SER A 155 -32.69 23.80 -26.03
N GLY A 156 -32.41 24.13 -24.76
CA GLY A 156 -32.41 25.49 -24.24
C GLY A 156 -31.29 26.41 -24.77
N ASN A 157 -30.37 25.88 -25.57
CA ASN A 157 -29.26 26.61 -26.18
C ASN A 157 -29.22 26.30 -27.70
N PRO A 158 -29.61 27.24 -28.58
CA PRO A 158 -29.72 26.99 -30.03
C PRO A 158 -28.39 26.69 -30.74
N SER A 159 -27.24 26.86 -30.07
CA SER A 159 -25.92 26.53 -30.59
C SER A 159 -25.57 25.03 -30.54
N ILE A 160 -26.45 24.19 -29.95
CA ILE A 160 -26.14 22.79 -29.63
C ILE A 160 -26.29 21.83 -30.83
N VAL A 161 -27.03 22.23 -31.86
CA VAL A 161 -27.20 21.44 -33.11
C VAL A 161 -26.07 21.70 -34.12
N ASP A 162 -25.17 22.65 -33.83
CA ASP A 162 -24.00 22.94 -34.67
C ASP A 162 -22.81 22.07 -34.24
N GLU A 163 -22.46 21.08 -35.07
CA GLU A 163 -21.34 20.15 -34.87
C GLU A 163 -19.97 20.84 -34.75
N ASN A 164 -19.86 22.10 -35.16
CA ASN A 164 -18.62 22.86 -35.05
C ASN A 164 -18.44 23.49 -33.66
N THR A 165 -19.51 23.54 -32.87
CA THR A 165 -19.46 24.03 -31.48
C THR A 165 -19.01 22.93 -30.53
N SER A 166 -18.40 23.34 -29.42
CA SER A 166 -18.01 22.43 -28.35
C SER A 166 -19.19 21.56 -27.87
N THR A 167 -20.32 22.19 -27.62
CA THR A 167 -21.54 21.52 -27.15
C THR A 167 -22.14 20.55 -28.18
N GLY A 168 -22.07 20.86 -29.48
CA GLY A 168 -22.55 19.95 -30.53
C GLY A 168 -21.69 18.69 -30.67
N LYS A 169 -20.36 18.81 -30.47
CA LYS A 169 -19.45 17.64 -30.45
C LYS A 169 -19.71 16.73 -29.26
N ALA A 170 -19.97 17.29 -28.08
CA ALA A 170 -20.34 16.51 -26.89
C ALA A 170 -21.67 15.76 -27.08
N LEU A 171 -22.69 16.42 -27.65
CA LEU A 171 -23.96 15.77 -27.96
C LEU A 171 -23.80 14.63 -28.98
N LYS A 172 -22.99 14.86 -30.03
CA LYS A 172 -22.67 13.84 -31.03
C LYS A 172 -21.93 12.64 -30.43
N GLY A 173 -20.94 12.87 -29.58
CA GLY A 173 -20.22 11.82 -28.85
C GLY A 173 -21.17 10.99 -27.97
N PHE A 174 -22.03 11.65 -27.21
CA PHE A 174 -23.05 10.98 -26.40
C PHE A 174 -23.98 10.12 -27.24
N LEU A 175 -24.56 10.67 -28.30
CA LEU A 175 -25.49 9.93 -29.16
C LEU A 175 -24.82 8.73 -29.83
N ASN A 176 -23.57 8.86 -30.28
CA ASN A 176 -22.80 7.74 -30.84
C ASN A 176 -22.54 6.65 -29.78
N SER A 177 -22.29 7.03 -28.52
CA SER A 177 -22.09 6.06 -27.44
C SER A 177 -23.38 5.32 -27.03
N LEU A 178 -24.57 5.85 -27.40
CA LEU A 178 -25.86 5.18 -27.17
C LEU A 178 -26.17 4.07 -28.19
N ASP A 179 -25.52 4.06 -29.36
CA ASP A 179 -25.82 3.13 -30.45
C ASP A 179 -25.63 1.64 -30.05
N GLY A 180 -24.86 1.37 -29.01
CA GLY A 180 -24.60 0.01 -28.50
C GLY A 180 -25.61 -0.54 -27.48
N LEU A 181 -26.61 0.24 -27.05
CA LEU A 181 -27.54 -0.15 -25.98
C LEU A 181 -28.86 -0.71 -26.54
N ASP A 182 -29.29 -1.90 -26.10
CA ASP A 182 -30.58 -2.47 -26.50
C ASP A 182 -31.71 -2.00 -25.57
N PHE A 183 -32.13 -0.78 -25.85
CA PHE A 183 -33.28 -0.11 -25.24
C PHE A 183 -34.58 -0.94 -25.24
N LYS A 184 -34.78 -1.89 -26.17
CA LYS A 184 -36.05 -2.61 -26.33
C LYS A 184 -36.19 -3.82 -25.40
N THR A 185 -35.09 -4.53 -25.11
CA THR A 185 -35.16 -5.82 -24.40
C THR A 185 -34.34 -5.89 -23.11
N GLU A 186 -33.48 -4.91 -22.87
CA GLU A 186 -32.50 -4.95 -21.78
C GLU A 186 -33.10 -4.59 -20.41
N ARG A 187 -32.55 -5.18 -19.33
CA ARG A 187 -32.96 -4.90 -17.95
C ARG A 187 -32.55 -3.48 -17.54
N LEU A 188 -33.36 -2.83 -16.69
CA LEU A 188 -33.14 -1.45 -16.23
C LEU A 188 -31.75 -1.24 -15.60
N ASP A 189 -31.29 -2.18 -14.79
CA ASP A 189 -29.98 -2.10 -14.15
C ASP A 189 -28.84 -2.05 -15.19
N ARG A 190 -28.96 -2.80 -16.28
CA ARG A 190 -27.98 -2.79 -17.38
C ARG A 190 -28.07 -1.51 -18.21
N LEU A 191 -29.29 -1.02 -18.48
CA LEU A 191 -29.48 0.25 -19.19
C LEU A 191 -28.90 1.44 -18.42
N ILE A 192 -29.10 1.53 -17.10
CA ILE A 192 -28.52 2.59 -16.26
C ILE A 192 -26.99 2.53 -16.28
N LYS A 193 -26.41 1.32 -16.13
CA LYS A 193 -24.96 1.10 -16.21
C LYS A 193 -24.41 1.52 -17.58
N GLY A 194 -25.08 1.12 -18.66
CA GLY A 194 -24.73 1.47 -20.03
C GLY A 194 -24.79 2.97 -20.32
N LEU A 195 -25.84 3.66 -19.88
CA LEU A 195 -25.95 5.12 -20.01
C LEU A 195 -24.87 5.87 -19.23
N PHE A 196 -24.49 5.37 -18.05
CA PHE A 196 -23.39 5.96 -17.28
C PHE A 196 -22.05 5.79 -18.00
N ILE A 197 -21.76 4.59 -18.53
CA ILE A 197 -20.54 4.34 -19.32
C ILE A 197 -20.50 5.25 -20.55
N ALA A 198 -21.60 5.33 -21.31
CA ALA A 198 -21.75 6.21 -22.47
C ALA A 198 -21.51 7.70 -22.12
N SER A 199 -22.04 8.14 -20.97
CA SER A 199 -21.80 9.50 -20.46
C SER A 199 -20.33 9.75 -20.14
N LEU A 200 -19.65 8.77 -19.53
CA LEU A 200 -18.22 8.86 -19.24
C LEU A 200 -17.35 8.83 -20.49
N GLU A 201 -17.69 8.00 -21.48
CA GLU A 201 -17.01 7.96 -22.79
C GLU A 201 -17.10 9.32 -23.47
N THR A 202 -18.27 9.95 -23.42
CA THR A 202 -18.46 11.32 -23.92
C THR A 202 -17.57 12.32 -23.19
N ILE A 203 -17.48 12.22 -21.86
CA ILE A 203 -16.64 13.10 -21.02
C ILE A 203 -15.15 12.87 -21.33
N GLU A 204 -14.73 11.63 -21.53
CA GLU A 204 -13.37 11.27 -21.90
C GLU A 204 -12.99 11.89 -23.25
N GLU A 205 -13.78 11.63 -24.29
CA GLU A 205 -13.55 12.10 -25.67
C GLU A 205 -13.61 13.62 -25.79
N ASN A 206 -14.34 14.28 -24.90
CA ASN A 206 -14.59 15.72 -24.93
C ASN A 206 -14.11 16.46 -23.67
N SER A 207 -13.11 15.92 -22.97
CA SER A 207 -12.58 16.48 -21.71
C SER A 207 -12.14 17.95 -21.81
N ALA A 208 -11.70 18.37 -23.00
CA ALA A 208 -11.31 19.76 -23.32
C ALA A 208 -12.45 20.77 -23.21
N LEU A 209 -13.71 20.32 -23.20
CA LEU A 209 -14.88 21.20 -23.08
C LEU A 209 -15.23 21.53 -21.63
N LEU A 210 -14.78 20.70 -20.69
CA LEU A 210 -15.12 20.80 -19.26
C LEU A 210 -14.10 21.64 -18.49
N SER A 211 -12.86 21.71 -18.97
CA SER A 211 -11.80 22.51 -18.36
C SER A 211 -10.92 23.17 -19.41
N GLY A 212 -10.61 24.45 -19.20
CA GLY A 212 -9.61 25.19 -19.97
C GLY A 212 -8.17 25.02 -19.45
N ASP A 213 -7.98 24.34 -18.32
CA ASP A 213 -6.67 23.99 -17.77
C ASP A 213 -6.25 22.59 -18.24
N ASP A 214 -5.06 22.49 -18.85
CA ASP A 214 -4.50 21.25 -19.40
C ASP A 214 -4.36 20.16 -18.32
N LYS A 215 -4.05 20.53 -17.06
CA LYS A 215 -3.92 19.57 -15.96
C LYS A 215 -5.27 18.96 -15.61
N ALA A 216 -6.29 19.79 -15.43
CA ALA A 216 -7.64 19.33 -15.15
C ALA A 216 -8.23 18.53 -16.33
N ARG A 217 -7.88 18.87 -17.58
CA ARG A 217 -8.27 18.08 -18.76
C ARG A 217 -7.69 16.66 -18.71
N LEU A 218 -6.38 16.53 -18.51
CA LEU A 218 -5.70 15.23 -18.45
C LEU A 218 -6.21 14.37 -17.29
N LEU A 219 -6.51 15.00 -16.14
CA LEU A 219 -7.11 14.31 -15.00
C LEU A 219 -8.51 13.78 -15.34
N ILE A 220 -9.39 14.62 -15.90
CA ILE A 220 -10.75 14.20 -16.29
C ILE A 220 -10.69 13.05 -17.30
N GLU A 221 -9.85 13.18 -18.32
CA GLU A 221 -9.69 12.16 -19.36
C GLU A 221 -9.23 10.82 -18.77
N SER A 222 -8.15 10.82 -17.99
CA SER A 222 -7.59 9.59 -17.44
C SER A 222 -8.49 8.97 -16.35
N VAL A 223 -9.21 9.78 -15.57
CA VAL A 223 -10.19 9.28 -14.60
C VAL A 223 -11.37 8.64 -15.30
N SER A 224 -11.98 9.30 -16.29
CA SER A 224 -13.08 8.73 -17.06
C SER A 224 -12.68 7.41 -17.73
N ARG A 225 -11.50 7.37 -18.36
CA ARG A 225 -10.96 6.16 -18.98
C ARG A 225 -10.80 5.01 -17.99
N GLY A 226 -10.24 5.29 -16.80
CA GLY A 226 -10.09 4.28 -15.74
C GLY A 226 -11.44 3.75 -15.26
N ILE A 227 -12.42 4.63 -15.05
CA ILE A 227 -13.78 4.23 -14.66
C ILE A 227 -14.45 3.37 -15.71
N ILE A 228 -14.35 3.75 -16.98
CA ILE A 228 -14.91 2.96 -18.09
C ILE A 228 -14.27 1.56 -18.15
N GLY A 229 -12.94 1.48 -17.99
CA GLY A 229 -12.19 0.23 -18.00
C GLY A 229 -12.65 -0.74 -16.90
N ASP A 230 -12.60 -0.28 -15.64
CA ASP A 230 -12.99 -1.10 -14.49
C ASP A 230 -14.47 -1.51 -14.53
N LEU A 231 -15.35 -0.60 -14.99
CA LEU A 231 -16.77 -0.89 -15.13
C LEU A 231 -17.01 -1.96 -16.17
N LYS A 232 -16.37 -1.89 -17.35
CA LYS A 232 -16.52 -2.89 -18.41
C LYS A 232 -16.07 -4.27 -17.94
N GLU A 233 -14.91 -4.37 -17.30
CA GLU A 233 -14.36 -5.63 -16.77
C GLU A 233 -15.28 -6.25 -15.71
N ARG A 234 -15.88 -5.45 -14.82
CA ARG A 234 -16.80 -5.96 -13.78
C ARG A 234 -18.23 -6.22 -14.26
N THR A 235 -18.73 -5.51 -15.28
CA THR A 235 -20.06 -5.79 -15.86
C THR A 235 -20.12 -7.15 -16.56
N GLU A 236 -19.00 -7.66 -17.07
CA GLU A 236 -18.92 -9.02 -17.64
C GLU A 236 -18.97 -10.10 -16.54
N GLY A 237 -18.49 -9.80 -15.33
CA GLY A 237 -18.50 -10.71 -14.17
C GLY A 237 -19.79 -10.75 -13.34
N LEU A 238 -20.61 -9.68 -13.40
CA LEU A 238 -21.90 -9.56 -12.67
C LEU A 238 -23.09 -10.19 -13.42
N ALA A 239 -22.83 -11.00 -14.44
CA ALA A 239 -23.90 -11.70 -15.14
C ALA A 239 -24.48 -12.82 -14.26
N ASP A 240 -25.79 -12.70 -13.98
CA ASP A 240 -26.69 -13.78 -13.50
C ASP A 240 -26.92 -13.96 -11.98
N THR A 241 -26.71 -12.92 -11.15
CA THR A 241 -27.20 -12.94 -9.76
C THR A 241 -28.63 -12.38 -9.62
N ASP A 242 -29.48 -13.11 -8.90
CA ASP A 242 -30.91 -12.83 -8.63
C ASP A 242 -31.09 -11.73 -7.56
N LEU A 243 -30.23 -10.71 -7.59
CA LEU A 243 -30.22 -9.59 -6.64
C LEU A 243 -31.33 -8.58 -6.97
N SER A 244 -31.83 -7.91 -5.93
CA SER A 244 -32.78 -6.80 -6.11
C SER A 244 -32.14 -5.65 -6.90
N LEU A 245 -32.98 -4.80 -7.52
CA LEU A 245 -32.50 -3.60 -8.23
C LEU A 245 -31.68 -2.68 -7.30
N GLU A 246 -32.07 -2.57 -6.03
CA GLU A 246 -31.42 -1.72 -5.04
C GLU A 246 -30.02 -2.22 -4.67
N GLU A 247 -29.87 -3.53 -4.42
CA GLU A 247 -28.57 -4.16 -4.14
C GLU A 247 -27.62 -4.04 -5.33
N ASN A 248 -28.12 -4.29 -6.55
CA ASN A 248 -27.35 -4.13 -7.78
C ASN A 248 -26.84 -2.68 -8.00
N LEU A 249 -27.62 -1.68 -7.59
CA LEU A 249 -27.23 -0.27 -7.70
C LEU A 249 -26.25 0.14 -6.60
N LEU A 250 -26.37 -0.42 -5.39
CA LEU A 250 -25.41 -0.20 -4.30
C LEU A 250 -24.04 -0.80 -4.62
N GLU A 251 -24.00 -2.05 -5.07
CA GLU A 251 -22.77 -2.73 -5.50
C GLU A 251 -22.12 -1.98 -6.67
N TRP A 252 -22.92 -1.56 -7.66
CA TRP A 252 -22.42 -0.76 -8.76
C TRP A 252 -21.87 0.61 -8.30
N GLY A 253 -22.55 1.29 -7.36
CA GLY A 253 -22.08 2.54 -6.77
C GLY A 253 -20.73 2.39 -6.06
N GLN A 254 -20.50 1.26 -5.38
CA GLN A 254 -19.21 0.93 -4.77
C GLN A 254 -18.11 0.73 -5.83
N VAL A 255 -18.42 0.05 -6.93
CA VAL A 255 -17.48 -0.13 -8.05
C VAL A 255 -17.11 1.22 -8.66
N VAL A 256 -18.09 2.08 -8.94
CA VAL A 256 -17.84 3.44 -9.48
C VAL A 256 -16.97 4.25 -8.54
N LEU A 257 -17.28 4.24 -7.23
CA LEU A 257 -16.51 4.98 -6.23
C LEU A 257 -15.06 4.47 -6.16
N LYS A 258 -14.86 3.16 -6.11
CA LYS A 258 -13.54 2.53 -6.10
C LYS A 258 -12.75 2.92 -7.34
N SER A 259 -13.33 2.76 -8.52
CA SER A 259 -12.65 3.07 -9.77
C SER A 259 -12.30 4.55 -9.90
N THR A 260 -13.20 5.43 -9.46
CA THR A 260 -12.94 6.88 -9.41
C THR A 260 -11.73 7.19 -8.53
N ILE A 261 -11.66 6.58 -7.35
CA ILE A 261 -10.54 6.78 -6.42
C ILE A 261 -9.26 6.21 -7.02
N THR A 262 -9.26 4.96 -7.52
CA THR A 262 -8.10 4.33 -8.14
C THR A 262 -7.56 5.16 -9.30
N ALA A 263 -8.41 5.47 -10.29
CA ALA A 263 -7.99 6.21 -11.47
C ALA A 263 -7.51 7.63 -11.15
N ALA A 264 -8.19 8.34 -10.24
CA ALA A 264 -7.74 9.67 -9.83
C ALA A 264 -6.41 9.62 -9.08
N SER A 265 -6.26 8.61 -8.22
CA SER A 265 -5.05 8.43 -7.44
C SER A 265 -3.85 8.04 -8.30
N ASP A 266 -4.03 7.17 -9.30
CA ASP A 266 -2.97 6.78 -10.23
C ASP A 266 -2.44 7.98 -11.00
N VAL A 267 -3.33 8.88 -11.46
CA VAL A 267 -2.93 10.10 -12.17
C VAL A 267 -2.12 11.03 -11.27
N VAL A 268 -2.62 11.27 -10.06
CA VAL A 268 -2.01 12.19 -9.08
C VAL A 268 -0.67 11.65 -8.60
N LEU A 269 -0.59 10.37 -8.25
CA LEU A 269 0.60 9.72 -7.72
C LEU A 269 1.65 9.40 -8.78
N SER A 270 1.25 9.17 -10.03
CA SER A 270 2.21 9.04 -11.14
C SER A 270 2.82 10.40 -11.54
N ASN A 271 2.20 11.52 -11.14
CA ASN A 271 2.67 12.87 -11.47
C ASN A 271 2.67 13.83 -10.24
N PRO A 272 3.40 13.53 -9.15
CA PRO A 272 3.34 14.32 -7.92
C PRO A 272 3.82 15.77 -8.10
N ALA A 273 4.78 16.03 -8.99
CA ALA A 273 5.21 17.40 -9.29
C ALA A 273 4.07 18.27 -9.83
N THR A 274 3.23 17.70 -10.69
CA THR A 274 2.17 18.42 -11.39
C THR A 274 0.98 18.71 -10.49
N TYR A 275 0.59 17.73 -9.67
CA TYR A 275 -0.65 17.75 -8.88
C TYR A 275 -0.45 18.01 -7.38
N LEU A 276 0.71 17.64 -6.82
CA LEU A 276 1.03 17.80 -5.39
C LEU A 276 2.15 18.83 -5.14
N GLY A 277 2.77 19.37 -6.19
CA GLY A 277 3.82 20.40 -6.10
C GLY A 277 5.17 19.88 -5.61
N VAL A 278 5.39 18.57 -5.62
CA VAL A 278 6.63 17.92 -5.17
C VAL A 278 7.67 17.97 -6.29
N LYS A 279 8.63 18.87 -6.19
CA LYS A 279 9.58 19.15 -7.29
C LYS A 279 10.76 18.18 -7.35
N ASP A 280 11.25 17.77 -6.19
CA ASP A 280 12.43 16.92 -6.09
C ASP A 280 12.11 15.49 -6.59
N PRO A 281 12.88 14.91 -7.54
CA PRO A 281 12.58 13.58 -8.10
C PRO A 281 12.53 12.46 -7.05
N SER A 282 13.40 12.51 -6.05
CA SER A 282 13.44 11.50 -5.00
C SER A 282 12.25 11.62 -4.05
N GLN A 283 11.83 12.85 -3.73
CA GLN A 283 10.60 13.10 -2.98
C GLN A 283 9.36 12.65 -3.77
N GLN A 284 9.36 12.81 -5.10
CA GLN A 284 8.28 12.31 -5.94
C GLN A 284 8.18 10.78 -5.84
N ALA A 285 9.29 10.06 -5.97
CA ALA A 285 9.32 8.61 -5.82
C ALA A 285 8.78 8.15 -4.45
N MET A 286 9.17 8.84 -3.37
CA MET A 286 8.66 8.57 -2.02
C MET A 286 7.14 8.77 -1.91
N VAL A 287 6.61 9.87 -2.46
CA VAL A 287 5.18 10.18 -2.45
C VAL A 287 4.40 9.16 -3.28
N THR A 288 4.91 8.79 -4.46
CA THR A 288 4.29 7.77 -5.31
C THR A 288 4.24 6.43 -4.58
N ALA A 289 5.37 5.93 -4.07
CA ALA A 289 5.45 4.61 -3.43
C ALA A 289 4.56 4.51 -2.18
N LEU A 290 4.61 5.52 -1.30
CA LEU A 290 3.77 5.55 -0.09
C LEU A 290 2.30 5.76 -0.41
N GLY A 291 1.99 6.64 -1.36
CA GLY A 291 0.63 6.91 -1.79
C GLY A 291 -0.03 5.65 -2.34
N SER A 292 0.64 4.95 -3.26
CA SER A 292 0.14 3.70 -3.84
C SER A 292 -0.02 2.62 -2.77
N THR A 293 0.96 2.46 -1.89
CA THR A 293 0.85 1.50 -0.77
C THR A 293 -0.34 1.80 0.14
N MET A 294 -0.59 3.08 0.44
CA MET A 294 -1.72 3.50 1.26
C MET A 294 -3.05 3.16 0.58
N LEU A 295 -3.16 3.41 -0.72
CA LEU A 295 -4.38 3.11 -1.49
C LEU A 295 -4.62 1.61 -1.60
N ASP A 296 -3.59 0.82 -1.86
CA ASP A 296 -3.66 -0.65 -1.86
C ASP A 296 -4.14 -1.23 -0.53
N ILE A 297 -3.93 -0.52 0.59
CA ILE A 297 -4.40 -0.95 1.92
C ILE A 297 -5.87 -0.57 2.12
N ILE A 298 -6.30 0.59 1.61
CA ILE A 298 -7.68 1.08 1.73
C ILE A 298 -8.61 0.34 0.78
N ILE A 299 -8.15 0.05 -0.43
CA ILE A 299 -8.93 -0.49 -1.55
C ILE A 299 -8.68 -2.00 -1.63
N ASP A 300 -9.62 -2.81 -1.14
CA ASP A 300 -9.61 -4.27 -1.29
C ASP A 300 -10.43 -4.71 -2.52
N GLU A 301 -10.48 -6.02 -2.83
CA GLU A 301 -11.22 -6.56 -3.98
C GLU A 301 -12.68 -6.04 -4.04
N ASP A 302 -13.40 -5.97 -2.92
CA ASP A 302 -14.83 -5.65 -2.90
C ASP A 302 -15.23 -4.41 -2.06
N GLU A 303 -14.37 -3.92 -1.15
CA GLU A 303 -14.73 -2.81 -0.24
C GLU A 303 -13.61 -1.78 -0.03
N ILE A 304 -14.03 -0.55 0.33
CA ILE A 304 -13.15 0.55 0.75
C ILE A 304 -13.16 0.62 2.28
N GLU A 305 -12.06 0.23 2.92
CA GLU A 305 -11.95 0.16 4.38
C GLU A 305 -10.78 0.99 4.93
N ILE A 306 -11.04 2.27 5.22
CA ILE A 306 -10.05 3.19 5.80
C ILE A 306 -9.49 2.67 7.14
N LYS A 307 -10.28 1.92 7.91
CA LYS A 307 -9.85 1.37 9.22
C LYS A 307 -8.63 0.46 9.09
N ARG A 308 -8.40 -0.17 7.93
CA ARG A 308 -7.26 -1.07 7.69
C ARG A 308 -5.92 -0.34 7.78
N LEU A 309 -5.87 0.95 7.46
CA LEU A 309 -4.66 1.78 7.59
C LEU A 309 -4.09 1.81 9.01
N PHE A 310 -4.95 1.67 10.02
CA PHE A 310 -4.55 1.72 11.42
C PHE A 310 -4.15 0.35 11.98
N SER A 311 -4.08 -0.69 11.13
CA SER A 311 -3.60 -2.00 11.54
C SER A 311 -2.07 -2.05 11.61
N ARG A 312 -1.53 -2.93 12.48
CA ARG A 312 -0.08 -3.20 12.53
C ARG A 312 0.47 -3.62 11.17
N LYS A 313 -0.27 -4.47 10.44
CA LYS A 313 0.09 -4.94 9.09
C LYS A 313 0.21 -3.79 8.08
N ALA A 314 -0.70 -2.82 8.13
CA ALA A 314 -0.65 -1.63 7.28
C ALA A 314 0.54 -0.74 7.60
N LEU A 315 0.80 -0.51 8.89
CA LEU A 315 1.95 0.27 9.35
C LEU A 315 3.27 -0.40 8.96
N ASP A 316 3.39 -1.72 9.10
CA ASP A 316 4.54 -2.49 8.65
C ASP A 316 4.75 -2.37 7.14
N ARG A 317 3.68 -2.47 6.34
CA ARG A 317 3.78 -2.35 4.87
C ARG A 317 4.20 -0.94 4.46
N LEU A 318 3.65 0.11 5.07
CA LEU A 318 4.05 1.49 4.81
C LEU A 318 5.51 1.75 5.22
N LEU A 319 5.93 1.25 6.37
CA LEU A 319 7.32 1.38 6.84
C LEU A 319 8.29 0.65 5.91
N LYS A 320 7.96 -0.56 5.45
CA LYS A 320 8.75 -1.29 4.45
C LYS A 320 8.90 -0.50 3.16
N THR A 321 7.80 0.00 2.61
CA THR A 321 7.83 0.81 1.40
C THR A 321 8.70 2.04 1.60
N ALA A 322 8.54 2.76 2.72
CA ALA A 322 9.37 3.92 3.06
C ALA A 322 10.86 3.57 3.08
N LEU A 323 11.24 2.48 3.74
CA LEU A 323 12.62 2.04 3.85
C LEU A 323 13.18 1.62 2.49
N ILE A 324 12.44 0.82 1.71
CA ILE A 324 12.87 0.41 0.36
C ILE A 324 13.11 1.65 -0.52
N THR A 325 12.16 2.57 -0.58
CA THR A 325 12.31 3.80 -1.38
C THR A 325 13.46 4.68 -0.89
N LEU A 326 13.64 4.82 0.42
CA LEU A 326 14.77 5.54 0.99
C LEU A 326 16.12 4.88 0.67
N SER A 327 16.16 3.55 0.52
CA SER A 327 17.37 2.83 0.10
C SER A 327 17.71 3.03 -1.39
N GLU A 328 16.69 3.24 -2.22
CA GLU A 328 16.83 3.52 -3.67
C GLU A 328 17.16 4.99 -3.93
N HIS A 329 16.73 5.88 -3.04
CA HIS A 329 16.92 7.33 -3.12
C HIS A 329 17.69 7.86 -1.89
N PRO A 330 19.00 7.58 -1.78
CA PRO A 330 19.79 7.87 -0.57
C PRO A 330 20.07 9.35 -0.35
N ASP A 331 19.83 10.20 -1.34
CA ASP A 331 19.87 11.67 -1.24
C ASP A 331 18.80 12.21 -0.28
N LEU A 332 17.68 11.50 -0.10
CA LEU A 332 16.64 11.85 0.87
C LEU A 332 17.13 11.77 2.33
N MET A 333 18.23 11.07 2.61
CA MET A 333 18.77 10.93 3.96
C MET A 333 19.47 12.21 4.45
N GLY A 334 19.86 13.13 3.56
CA GLY A 334 20.57 14.35 3.92
C GLY A 334 21.96 14.12 4.54
N VAL A 335 22.62 13.03 4.15
CA VAL A 335 23.95 12.65 4.67
C VAL A 335 25.03 12.93 3.63
N ASP A 336 25.91 13.89 3.92
CA ASP A 336 26.97 14.30 3.00
C ASP A 336 28.14 13.30 2.93
N HIS A 337 28.36 12.53 3.99
CA HIS A 337 29.49 11.60 4.06
C HIS A 337 29.15 10.29 3.33
N ARG A 338 29.78 10.06 2.17
CA ARG A 338 29.54 8.88 1.31
C ARG A 338 29.61 7.54 2.05
N GLY A 339 30.54 7.39 2.99
CA GLY A 339 30.66 6.17 3.81
C GLY A 339 29.46 5.95 4.73
N LEU A 340 28.97 7.02 5.37
CA LEU A 340 27.80 6.94 6.25
C LEU A 340 26.52 6.73 5.45
N GLN A 341 26.41 7.41 4.30
CA GLN A 341 25.30 7.21 3.37
C GLN A 341 25.20 5.74 2.94
N ARG A 342 26.31 5.12 2.55
CA ARG A 342 26.33 3.70 2.16
C ARG A 342 25.92 2.76 3.29
N ILE A 343 26.36 3.03 4.52
CA ILE A 343 25.98 2.25 5.71
C ILE A 343 24.48 2.35 5.95
N LEU A 344 23.93 3.57 5.97
CA LEU A 344 22.50 3.80 6.17
C LEU A 344 21.67 3.14 5.08
N THR A 345 22.06 3.27 3.80
CA THR A 345 21.41 2.60 2.68
C THR A 345 21.35 1.08 2.88
N GLN A 346 22.44 0.45 3.32
CA GLN A 346 22.46 -0.99 3.57
C GLN A 346 21.58 -1.40 4.75
N ILE A 347 21.62 -0.66 5.86
CA ILE A 347 20.76 -0.93 7.03
C ILE A 347 19.30 -0.85 6.64
N ILE A 348 18.91 0.25 5.99
CA ILE A 348 17.53 0.52 5.57
C ILE A 348 17.05 -0.55 4.57
N LYS A 349 17.91 -0.95 3.62
CA LYS A 349 17.60 -2.01 2.65
C LYS A 349 17.38 -3.37 3.32
N GLU A 350 18.15 -3.70 4.35
CA GLU A 350 18.00 -4.95 5.07
C GLU A 350 16.71 -4.96 5.91
N LEU A 351 16.46 -3.88 6.66
CA LEU A 351 15.23 -3.69 7.42
C LEU A 351 13.98 -3.75 6.52
N GLY A 352 14.02 -3.13 5.34
CA GLY A 352 12.91 -3.15 4.39
C GLY A 352 12.55 -4.53 3.85
N ARG A 353 13.44 -5.52 3.95
CA ARG A 353 13.22 -6.91 3.50
C ARG A 353 12.61 -7.81 4.57
N ASP A 354 12.66 -7.40 5.84
CA ASP A 354 12.13 -8.20 6.94
C ASP A 354 10.61 -8.38 6.82
N THR A 355 10.10 -9.56 7.20
CA THR A 355 8.68 -9.91 7.19
C THR A 355 7.87 -9.20 8.27
N GLU A 356 8.45 -8.88 9.43
CA GLU A 356 7.81 -8.10 10.49
C GLU A 356 8.79 -7.07 11.07
N ILE A 357 8.72 -5.82 10.60
CA ILE A 357 9.62 -4.77 11.10
C ILE A 357 9.22 -4.37 12.52
N ILE A 358 7.94 -4.12 12.77
CA ILE A 358 7.48 -3.62 14.06
C ILE A 358 7.29 -4.80 14.99
N GLY A 359 8.28 -5.09 15.83
CA GLY A 359 8.25 -6.16 16.82
C GLY A 359 9.17 -5.90 18.02
N PRO A 360 9.11 -6.73 19.06
CA PRO A 360 9.98 -6.61 20.24
C PRO A 360 11.48 -6.72 19.89
N ASP A 361 11.81 -7.34 18.75
CA ASP A 361 13.18 -7.62 18.32
C ASP A 361 13.75 -6.57 17.35
N LEU A 362 12.97 -5.53 17.00
CA LEU A 362 13.39 -4.46 16.09
C LEU A 362 14.66 -3.73 16.56
N LEU A 363 14.73 -3.34 17.83
CA LEU A 363 15.87 -2.59 18.36
C LEU A 363 17.17 -3.43 18.39
N PRO A 364 17.17 -4.68 18.90
CA PRO A 364 18.29 -5.59 18.74
C PRO A 364 18.74 -5.77 17.30
N GLU A 365 17.80 -5.94 16.37
CA GLU A 365 18.08 -6.14 14.95
C GLU A 365 18.73 -4.91 14.32
N ILE A 366 18.18 -3.71 14.59
CA ILE A 366 18.77 -2.43 14.15
C ILE A 366 20.21 -2.31 14.68
N MET A 367 20.43 -2.60 15.96
CA MET A 367 21.78 -2.52 16.56
C MET A 367 22.76 -3.48 15.90
N SER A 368 22.35 -4.73 15.68
CA SER A 368 23.21 -5.71 15.00
C SER A 368 23.51 -5.26 13.55
N LEU A 369 22.51 -4.78 12.80
CA LEU A 369 22.72 -4.25 11.45
C LEU A 369 23.63 -3.02 11.45
N ILE A 370 23.51 -2.10 12.41
CA ILE A 370 24.43 -0.97 12.54
C ILE A 370 25.86 -1.47 12.70
N LEU A 371 26.11 -2.40 13.63
CA LEU A 371 27.45 -2.94 13.88
C LEU A 371 27.99 -3.67 12.64
N GLU A 372 27.17 -4.52 12.03
CA GLU A 372 27.54 -5.33 10.87
C GLU A 372 27.88 -4.44 9.65
N LYS A 373 26.99 -3.51 9.30
CA LYS A 373 27.20 -2.64 8.13
C LYS A 373 28.29 -1.61 8.39
N THR A 374 28.49 -1.17 9.63
CA THR A 374 29.66 -0.34 10.00
C THR A 374 30.95 -1.12 9.80
N ALA A 375 31.03 -2.38 10.26
CA ALA A 375 32.20 -3.23 10.06
C ALA A 375 32.51 -3.45 8.56
N GLN A 376 31.48 -3.74 7.75
CA GLN A 376 31.62 -3.97 6.31
C GLN A 376 32.11 -2.74 5.54
N ASN A 377 31.79 -1.54 6.02
CA ASN A 377 32.14 -0.27 5.37
C ASN A 377 33.18 0.52 6.16
N MET A 378 33.89 -0.09 7.10
CA MET A 378 34.80 0.60 8.04
C MET A 378 35.83 1.48 7.32
N GLU A 379 36.35 0.99 6.21
CA GLU A 379 37.33 1.66 5.34
C GLU A 379 36.80 2.98 4.76
N LEU A 380 35.48 3.09 4.58
CA LEU A 380 34.83 4.28 4.02
C LEU A 380 34.53 5.34 5.07
N ILE A 381 34.55 5.00 6.36
CA ILE A 381 34.28 5.93 7.48
C ILE A 381 35.56 6.65 7.92
N TRP A 382 36.71 6.00 7.76
CA TRP A 382 38.00 6.57 8.17
C TRP A 382 38.39 7.78 7.28
N PRO A 383 39.14 8.77 7.81
CA PRO A 383 39.60 9.93 7.03
C PRO A 383 40.32 9.52 5.74
N GLU A 384 40.12 10.31 4.67
CA GLU A 384 40.57 9.99 3.30
C GLU A 384 42.07 9.70 3.19
N GLU A 385 42.88 10.36 4.03
CA GLU A 385 44.33 10.21 4.09
C GLU A 385 44.79 8.77 4.37
N TYR A 386 43.96 7.97 5.04
CA TYR A 386 44.23 6.59 5.43
C TYR A 386 43.48 5.55 4.57
N ARG A 387 42.78 5.98 3.50
CA ARG A 387 42.02 5.08 2.61
C ARG A 387 42.85 4.45 1.51
N ASN A 388 44.07 4.92 1.27
CA ASN A 388 44.90 4.46 0.16
C ASN A 388 45.41 3.02 0.35
N ASP A 389 45.55 2.55 1.59
CA ASP A 389 45.87 1.16 1.88
C ASP A 389 45.25 0.69 3.22
N PRO A 390 43.92 0.47 3.27
CA PRO A 390 43.22 0.15 4.51
C PRO A 390 43.71 -1.15 5.15
N SER A 391 44.24 -2.08 4.35
CA SER A 391 44.80 -3.35 4.81
C SER A 391 46.13 -3.22 5.56
N LYS A 392 46.75 -2.02 5.57
CA LYS A 392 47.93 -1.70 6.38
C LYS A 392 47.60 -0.95 7.66
N HIS A 393 46.32 -0.63 7.90
CA HIS A 393 45.88 0.08 9.09
C HIS A 393 45.33 -0.88 10.14
N LEU A 394 46.17 -1.20 11.15
CA LEU A 394 45.84 -2.11 12.24
C LEU A 394 44.50 -1.76 12.92
N LEU A 395 44.25 -0.47 13.18
CA LEU A 395 43.01 -0.02 13.83
C LEU A 395 41.77 -0.29 12.98
N ILE A 396 41.86 -0.17 11.65
CA ILE A 396 40.74 -0.45 10.74
C ILE A 396 40.43 -1.95 10.78
N ILE A 397 41.46 -2.80 10.73
CA ILE A 397 41.32 -4.26 10.79
C ILE A 397 40.73 -4.69 12.13
N ALA A 398 41.26 -4.21 13.25
CA ALA A 398 40.76 -4.52 14.58
C ALA A 398 39.30 -4.07 14.77
N SER A 399 38.97 -2.84 14.36
CA SER A 399 37.59 -2.33 14.42
C SER A 399 36.64 -3.20 13.61
N LYS A 400 37.03 -3.57 12.38
CA LYS A 400 36.24 -4.44 11.50
C LYS A 400 36.01 -5.80 12.14
N GLU A 401 37.05 -6.42 12.68
CA GLU A 401 36.95 -7.73 13.31
C GLU A 401 36.07 -7.72 14.57
N LEU A 402 36.29 -6.75 15.48
CA LEU A 402 35.50 -6.61 16.70
C LEU A 402 34.02 -6.34 16.40
N LEU A 403 33.71 -5.37 15.53
CA LEU A 403 32.34 -5.02 15.19
C LEU A 403 31.62 -6.17 14.47
N SER A 404 32.32 -6.92 13.62
CA SER A 404 31.74 -8.10 12.95
C SER A 404 31.31 -9.16 13.96
N ARG A 405 32.15 -9.44 14.96
CA ARG A 405 31.84 -10.43 16.01
C ARG A 405 30.76 -9.98 16.97
N LEU A 406 30.76 -8.70 17.34
CA LEU A 406 29.68 -8.11 18.13
C LEU A 406 28.34 -8.17 17.38
N SER A 407 28.35 -8.02 16.05
CA SER A 407 27.13 -8.13 15.24
C SER A 407 26.62 -9.55 15.05
N ALA A 408 27.50 -10.57 15.07
CA ALA A 408 27.17 -11.98 14.83
C ALA A 408 26.29 -12.61 15.92
N LEU A 409 26.01 -11.88 17.00
CA LEU A 409 25.14 -12.30 18.08
C LEU A 409 23.66 -12.08 17.71
N LYS A 410 23.16 -12.82 16.71
CA LYS A 410 21.72 -12.88 16.37
C LYS A 410 21.10 -14.25 16.75
N GLU A 411 20.14 -14.14 17.66
CA GLU A 411 18.98 -14.98 18.06
C GLU A 411 19.01 -16.51 18.22
N GLY A 412 18.50 -16.94 19.39
CA GLY A 412 18.00 -18.28 19.70
C GLY A 412 18.24 -18.68 21.16
N ASP A 413 17.22 -18.52 22.01
CA ASP A 413 17.18 -18.99 23.42
C ASP A 413 17.93 -18.12 24.45
N ASP A 414 17.21 -17.33 25.27
CA ASP A 414 17.58 -16.67 26.56
C ASP A 414 18.98 -16.05 26.80
N ARG A 415 19.82 -15.94 25.76
CA ARG A 415 21.25 -15.64 25.80
C ARG A 415 21.56 -14.33 25.07
N ARG A 416 20.99 -13.24 25.57
CA ARG A 416 21.20 -11.88 25.00
C ARG A 416 22.35 -11.18 25.73
N LEU A 417 23.25 -10.55 24.96
CA LEU A 417 24.14 -9.54 25.55
C LEU A 417 23.32 -8.43 26.22
N PRO A 418 23.87 -7.75 27.25
CA PRO A 418 23.27 -6.54 27.76
C PRO A 418 23.04 -5.53 26.64
N SER A 419 22.01 -4.69 26.79
CA SER A 419 21.93 -3.46 26.02
C SER A 419 23.15 -2.60 26.34
N LEU A 420 24.11 -2.58 25.42
CA LEU A 420 25.32 -1.77 25.51
C LEU A 420 24.98 -0.35 25.07
N ALA A 421 25.25 0.63 25.93
CA ALA A 421 25.13 2.02 25.54
C ALA A 421 26.27 2.41 24.60
N LYS A 422 26.12 3.52 23.88
CA LYS A 422 27.19 4.09 23.03
C LYS A 422 28.52 4.23 23.78
N SER A 423 28.48 4.71 25.02
CA SER A 423 29.68 4.85 25.88
C SER A 423 30.35 3.51 26.16
N ASP A 424 29.57 2.45 26.32
CA ASP A 424 30.10 1.12 26.61
C ASP A 424 30.82 0.54 25.39
N LEU A 425 30.22 0.67 24.20
CA LEU A 425 30.85 0.25 22.95
C LEU A 425 32.13 1.02 22.66
N LEU A 426 32.16 2.33 22.92
CA LEU A 426 33.37 3.14 22.76
C LEU A 426 34.48 2.71 23.72
N GLU A 427 34.16 2.44 24.98
CA GLU A 427 35.15 1.96 25.96
C GLU A 427 35.70 0.58 25.58
N ILE A 428 34.84 -0.34 25.12
CA ILE A 428 35.28 -1.67 24.63
C ILE A 428 36.20 -1.51 23.41
N MET A 429 35.82 -0.65 22.46
CA MET A 429 36.64 -0.32 21.30
C MET A 429 38.00 0.25 21.72
N GLU A 430 38.03 1.25 22.60
CA GLU A 430 39.28 1.84 23.10
C GLU A 430 40.20 0.79 23.71
N VAL A 431 39.69 -0.05 24.60
CA VAL A 431 40.49 -1.11 25.24
C VAL A 431 41.05 -2.11 24.22
N VAL A 432 40.24 -2.52 23.22
CA VAL A 432 40.72 -3.43 22.17
C VAL A 432 41.76 -2.75 21.27
N LEU A 433 41.55 -1.49 20.91
CA LEU A 433 42.47 -0.76 20.04
C LEU A 433 43.80 -0.48 20.75
N ASP A 434 43.77 -0.10 22.02
CA ASP A 434 44.98 0.06 22.85
C ASP A 434 45.77 -1.25 22.90
N GLU A 435 45.07 -2.38 23.13
CA GLU A 435 45.69 -3.70 23.18
C GLU A 435 46.30 -4.12 21.83
N VAL A 436 45.60 -3.89 20.72
CA VAL A 436 46.11 -4.20 19.37
C VAL A 436 47.31 -3.33 19.00
N VAL A 437 47.37 -2.08 19.48
CA VAL A 437 48.53 -1.20 19.28
C VAL A 437 49.76 -1.76 20.00
N GLU A 438 49.60 -2.28 21.22
CA GLU A 438 50.69 -2.91 21.97
C GLU A 438 51.03 -4.32 21.42
N ASN A 439 50.05 -5.03 20.88
CA ASN A 439 50.18 -6.40 20.39
C ASN A 439 49.65 -6.60 18.94
N PRO A 440 50.31 -6.07 17.90
CA PRO A 440 49.83 -6.13 16.51
C PRO A 440 49.64 -7.53 15.94
N ASP A 441 50.41 -8.51 16.43
CA ASP A 441 50.32 -9.92 16.03
C ASP A 441 48.95 -10.54 16.34
N TRP A 442 48.12 -9.89 17.16
CA TRP A 442 46.77 -10.35 17.46
C TRP A 442 45.85 -10.41 16.26
N LEU A 443 46.14 -9.61 15.23
CA LEU A 443 45.39 -9.54 13.96
C LEU A 443 45.94 -10.50 12.89
N VAL A 444 47.05 -11.18 13.16
CA VAL A 444 47.69 -12.08 12.20
C VAL A 444 47.18 -13.49 12.40
N LYS A 445 46.68 -14.12 11.33
CA LYS A 445 46.37 -15.55 11.32
C LYS A 445 47.65 -16.36 11.31
N ARG A 446 47.83 -17.25 12.28
CA ARG A 446 48.99 -18.15 12.31
C ARG A 446 48.76 -19.35 11.38
N ALA A 447 49.83 -19.93 10.85
CA ALA A 447 49.77 -20.96 9.81
C ALA A 447 48.99 -22.25 10.19
N ALA A 448 48.65 -22.43 11.47
CA ALA A 448 47.86 -23.56 11.99
C ALA A 448 46.48 -23.14 12.53
N GLU A 449 46.11 -21.86 12.45
CA GLU A 449 44.91 -21.31 13.07
C GLU A 449 44.01 -20.68 11.99
N GLU A 450 42.73 -21.02 12.00
CA GLU A 450 41.76 -20.47 11.02
C GLU A 450 41.42 -19.00 11.31
N ASP A 451 41.68 -18.55 12.55
CA ASP A 451 41.23 -17.28 13.08
C ASP A 451 42.34 -16.50 13.82
N THR A 452 42.14 -15.19 13.97
CA THR A 452 43.09 -14.32 14.66
C THR A 452 43.04 -14.53 16.19
N THR A 453 44.00 -13.96 16.91
CA THR A 453 43.98 -14.02 18.39
C THR A 453 42.86 -13.15 18.94
N LEU A 454 42.70 -11.93 18.40
CA LEU A 454 41.60 -11.03 18.76
C LEU A 454 40.26 -11.72 18.53
N GLY A 455 40.16 -12.46 17.43
CA GLY A 455 38.96 -13.13 17.03
C GLY A 455 38.49 -14.20 18.02
N ARG A 456 39.36 -15.16 18.28
CA ARG A 456 39.12 -16.23 19.27
C ARG A 456 38.85 -15.68 20.66
N PHE A 457 39.55 -14.61 21.06
CA PHE A 457 39.29 -13.92 22.32
C PHE A 457 37.84 -13.41 22.41
N VAL A 458 37.41 -12.63 21.41
CA VAL A 458 36.07 -12.04 21.40
C VAL A 458 35.01 -13.15 21.36
N ASP A 459 35.16 -14.17 20.51
CA ASP A 459 34.20 -15.27 20.40
C ASP A 459 34.10 -16.08 21.70
N SER A 460 35.23 -16.43 22.31
CA SER A 460 35.28 -17.15 23.58
C SER A 460 34.54 -16.39 24.68
N LEU A 461 34.83 -15.09 24.80
CA LEU A 461 34.24 -14.21 25.79
C LEU A 461 32.73 -14.07 25.57
N LEU A 462 32.31 -13.74 24.35
CA LEU A 462 30.89 -13.54 24.02
C LEU A 462 30.10 -14.84 24.19
N THR A 463 30.64 -15.98 23.76
CA THR A 463 29.99 -17.29 23.91
C THR A 463 29.78 -17.63 25.38
N SER A 464 30.79 -17.43 26.23
CA SER A 464 30.67 -17.68 27.67
C SER A 464 29.71 -16.72 28.35
N LEU A 465 29.82 -15.41 28.08
CA LEU A 465 28.95 -14.39 28.69
C LEU A 465 27.49 -14.50 28.24
N SER A 466 27.22 -15.02 27.05
CA SER A 466 25.86 -15.29 26.59
C SER A 466 25.09 -16.24 27.53
N ARG A 467 25.79 -17.12 28.27
CA ARG A 467 25.18 -18.05 29.23
C ARG A 467 24.72 -17.38 30.53
N VAL A 468 25.12 -16.13 30.78
CA VAL A 468 24.67 -15.38 31.96
C VAL A 468 23.20 -14.99 31.75
N PRO A 469 22.27 -15.31 32.66
CA PRO A 469 20.87 -14.95 32.52
C PRO A 469 20.67 -13.43 32.33
N GLY A 470 19.89 -13.03 31.32
CA GLY A 470 19.89 -11.68 30.72
C GLY A 470 19.62 -10.47 31.63
N SER A 471 19.14 -10.64 32.86
CA SER A 471 19.01 -9.54 33.85
C SER A 471 20.26 -9.34 34.74
N ARG A 472 21.19 -10.30 34.72
CA ARG A 472 22.34 -10.34 35.63
C ARG A 472 23.60 -9.77 35.01
N LEU A 473 23.78 -9.93 33.70
CA LEU A 473 24.85 -9.28 32.96
C LEU A 473 24.46 -7.83 32.68
N SER A 474 24.84 -6.91 33.56
CA SER A 474 24.77 -5.46 33.25
C SER A 474 25.90 -5.02 32.35
N SER A 475 25.76 -3.89 31.65
CA SER A 475 26.84 -3.28 30.88
C SER A 475 28.11 -3.03 31.71
N LEU A 476 27.97 -2.59 32.96
CA LEU A 476 29.12 -2.41 33.88
C LEU A 476 29.90 -3.72 34.08
N LEU A 477 29.22 -4.78 34.49
CA LEU A 477 29.83 -6.11 34.69
C LEU A 477 30.45 -6.65 33.39
N PHE A 478 29.77 -6.47 32.25
CA PHE A 478 30.31 -6.87 30.95
C PHE A 478 31.64 -6.19 30.67
N ARG A 479 31.74 -4.87 30.88
CA ARG A 479 32.98 -4.11 30.68
C ARG A 479 34.09 -4.55 31.64
N GLU A 480 33.77 -4.78 32.90
CA GLU A 480 34.74 -5.23 33.90
C GLU A 480 35.33 -6.60 33.53
N ILE A 481 34.47 -7.54 33.13
CA ILE A 481 34.90 -8.87 32.67
C ILE A 481 35.70 -8.76 31.36
N PHE A 482 35.22 -7.95 30.40
CA PHE A 482 35.90 -7.74 29.12
C PHE A 482 37.32 -7.21 29.34
N ARG A 483 37.47 -6.15 30.14
CA ARG A 483 38.76 -5.53 30.49
C ARG A 483 39.68 -6.52 31.21
N SER A 484 39.14 -7.28 32.17
CA SER A 484 39.95 -8.28 32.88
C SER A 484 40.41 -9.42 31.97
N ALA A 485 39.54 -9.88 31.07
CA ALA A 485 39.83 -10.96 30.15
C ALA A 485 40.85 -10.56 29.09
N ILE A 486 40.70 -9.38 28.48
CA ILE A 486 41.65 -8.91 27.47
C ILE A 486 43.04 -8.70 28.07
N SER A 487 43.14 -8.07 29.25
CA SER A 487 44.42 -7.90 29.95
C SER A 487 45.03 -9.24 30.37
N ALA A 488 44.22 -10.23 30.78
CA ALA A 488 44.73 -11.56 31.10
C ALA A 488 45.34 -12.26 29.87
N VAL A 489 44.67 -12.16 28.72
CA VAL A 489 45.14 -12.72 27.44
C VAL A 489 46.39 -12.00 26.93
N ALA A 490 46.46 -10.68 27.10
CA ALA A 490 47.64 -9.87 26.81
C ALA A 490 48.88 -10.35 27.58
N LEU A 491 48.70 -10.62 28.87
CA LEU A 491 49.78 -11.13 29.72
C LEU A 491 50.11 -12.60 29.41
N ARG A 492 49.13 -13.38 28.94
CA ARG A 492 49.30 -14.82 28.72
C ARG A 492 48.49 -15.34 27.53
N HIS A 493 49.19 -15.53 26.43
CA HIS A 493 48.62 -16.05 25.19
C HIS A 493 48.04 -17.48 25.30
N GLU A 494 48.52 -18.30 26.25
CA GLU A 494 47.99 -19.66 26.52
C GLU A 494 46.49 -19.67 26.82
N LEU A 495 45.91 -18.54 27.26
CA LEU A 495 44.48 -18.42 27.53
C LEU A 495 43.61 -18.53 26.25
N ILE A 496 44.19 -18.29 25.07
CA ILE A 496 43.51 -18.42 23.77
C ILE A 496 43.93 -19.70 23.05
N ALA A 497 44.82 -20.50 23.64
CA ALA A 497 45.14 -21.82 23.12
C ALA A 497 43.97 -22.78 23.37
N GLU A 498 43.74 -23.68 22.41
CA GLU A 498 42.79 -24.78 22.59
C GLU A 498 43.27 -25.72 23.70
N LEU A 499 42.38 -26.00 24.63
CA LEU A 499 42.52 -27.01 25.67
C LEU A 499 41.47 -28.09 25.43
N GLU A 500 41.79 -29.34 25.75
CA GLU A 500 40.77 -30.40 25.82
C GLU A 500 40.39 -30.59 27.28
N PHE A 501 39.13 -30.34 27.63
CA PHE A 501 38.64 -30.50 29.01
C PHE A 501 37.22 -31.07 28.99
N ASN A 502 36.99 -32.11 29.79
CA ASN A 502 35.71 -32.85 29.83
C ASN A 502 35.20 -33.31 28.45
N GLY A 503 36.11 -33.69 27.54
CA GLY A 503 35.79 -34.17 26.20
C GLY A 503 35.35 -33.08 25.22
N GLN A 504 35.48 -31.81 25.58
CA GLN A 504 35.29 -30.67 24.70
C GLN A 504 36.64 -30.00 24.40
N LYS A 505 36.79 -29.49 23.18
CA LYS A 505 37.92 -28.64 22.78
C LYS A 505 37.44 -27.20 22.67
N LYS A 506 38.05 -26.30 23.43
CA LYS A 506 37.75 -24.86 23.47
C LYS A 506 38.97 -24.12 24.00
N GLU A 507 39.05 -22.82 23.76
CA GLU A 507 40.02 -21.94 24.38
C GLU A 507 39.95 -22.00 25.91
N ALA A 508 41.11 -21.97 26.57
CA ALA A 508 41.21 -22.04 28.04
C ALA A 508 40.44 -20.90 28.74
N LEU A 509 40.43 -19.68 28.18
CA LEU A 509 39.59 -18.56 28.63
C LEU A 509 38.11 -18.96 28.66
N GLY A 510 37.66 -19.61 27.59
CA GLY A 510 36.30 -20.10 27.47
C GLY A 510 35.94 -21.11 28.55
N PHE A 511 36.83 -22.03 28.91
CA PHE A 511 36.60 -22.97 30.01
C PHE A 511 36.58 -22.30 31.38
N ILE A 512 37.49 -21.35 31.63
CA ILE A 512 37.52 -20.61 32.90
C ILE A 512 36.21 -19.87 33.11
N LEU A 513 35.76 -19.10 32.11
CA LEU A 513 34.52 -18.33 32.19
C LEU A 513 33.29 -19.24 32.31
N ASP A 514 33.21 -20.30 31.49
CA ASP A 514 32.12 -21.28 31.57
C ASP A 514 32.08 -21.93 32.96
N THR A 515 33.23 -22.32 33.52
CA THR A 515 33.31 -22.93 34.85
C THR A 515 32.81 -21.99 35.94
N ILE A 516 33.20 -20.71 35.91
CA ILE A 516 32.74 -19.71 36.88
C ILE A 516 31.23 -19.51 36.74
N ILE A 517 30.74 -19.27 35.53
CA ILE A 517 29.33 -18.99 35.24
C ILE A 517 28.48 -20.19 35.62
N ASP A 518 28.81 -21.38 35.11
CA ASP A 518 28.05 -22.60 35.36
C ASP A 518 28.04 -22.92 36.85
N THR A 519 29.16 -22.79 37.57
CA THR A 519 29.20 -23.07 39.02
C THR A 519 28.37 -22.08 39.82
N VAL A 520 28.47 -20.78 39.54
CA VAL A 520 27.73 -19.73 40.26
C VAL A 520 26.22 -19.81 39.98
N PHE A 521 25.82 -20.08 38.74
CA PHE A 521 24.40 -20.07 38.34
C PHE A 521 23.68 -21.42 38.50
N SER A 522 24.41 -22.54 38.54
CA SER A 522 23.86 -23.88 38.82
C SER A 522 23.69 -24.20 40.31
N ALA A 523 24.12 -23.30 41.22
CA ALA A 523 23.92 -23.47 42.66
C ALA A 523 22.44 -23.75 42.99
N THR A 524 22.19 -24.92 43.58
CA THR A 524 20.85 -25.49 43.85
C THR A 524 20.06 -24.73 44.93
N SER A 525 20.76 -24.02 45.79
CA SER A 525 20.26 -23.24 46.92
C SER A 525 20.06 -21.75 46.56
N GLY A 526 18.92 -21.17 46.96
CA GLY A 526 18.63 -19.74 46.77
C GLY A 526 19.67 -18.79 47.39
N ASP A 527 20.23 -19.14 48.55
CA ASP A 527 21.12 -18.26 49.33
C ASP A 527 22.51 -18.08 48.67
N ALA A 528 23.23 -19.17 48.35
CA ALA A 528 24.52 -19.08 47.65
C ALA A 528 24.38 -18.44 46.26
N LYS A 529 23.33 -18.79 45.51
CA LYS A 529 23.02 -18.16 44.23
C LYS A 529 22.76 -16.67 44.38
N TRP A 530 22.02 -16.25 45.42
CA TRP A 530 21.74 -14.83 45.67
C TRP A 530 23.00 -14.03 46.02
N VAL A 531 23.97 -14.63 46.71
CA VAL A 531 25.23 -13.97 47.09
C VAL A 531 26.18 -13.90 45.90
N LEU A 532 26.51 -15.05 45.30
CA LEU A 532 27.58 -15.16 44.30
C LEU A 532 27.17 -14.59 42.95
N ALA A 533 25.89 -14.64 42.60
CA ALA A 533 25.37 -14.04 41.35
C ALA A 533 25.10 -12.52 41.47
N ARG A 534 25.55 -11.87 42.56
CA ARG A 534 25.59 -10.39 42.62
C ARG A 534 26.65 -9.88 41.67
N LYS A 535 26.36 -8.77 41.00
CA LYS A 535 27.22 -8.20 39.95
C LYS A 535 28.63 -7.90 40.48
N GLU A 536 28.70 -7.30 41.67
CA GLU A 536 29.94 -6.91 42.32
C GLU A 536 30.78 -8.14 42.71
N VAL A 537 30.13 -9.17 43.25
CA VAL A 537 30.80 -10.41 43.67
C VAL A 537 31.31 -11.18 42.46
N LEU A 538 30.48 -11.35 41.43
CA LEU A 538 30.85 -12.05 40.21
C LEU A 538 31.99 -11.32 39.47
N GLY A 539 31.95 -9.99 39.38
CA GLY A 539 33.02 -9.18 38.79
C GLY A 539 34.36 -9.37 39.50
N ILE A 540 34.35 -9.33 40.85
CA ILE A 540 35.55 -9.56 41.67
C ILE A 540 36.08 -10.99 41.50
N LEU A 541 35.21 -12.01 41.48
CA LEU A 541 35.63 -13.40 41.29
C LEU A 541 36.28 -13.62 39.92
N VAL A 542 35.62 -13.16 38.86
CA VAL A 542 36.13 -13.29 37.49
C VAL A 542 37.46 -12.56 37.32
N SER A 543 37.54 -11.30 37.74
CA SER A 543 38.78 -10.50 37.64
C SER A 543 39.93 -11.10 38.45
N THR A 544 39.66 -11.59 39.66
CA THR A 544 40.67 -12.25 40.51
C THR A 544 41.18 -13.54 39.90
N ILE A 545 40.29 -14.40 39.40
CA ILE A 545 40.65 -15.67 38.77
C ILE A 545 41.47 -15.41 37.51
N LEU A 546 41.00 -14.54 36.61
CA LEU A 546 41.70 -14.21 35.37
C LEU A 546 43.09 -13.61 35.64
N ARG A 547 43.20 -12.69 36.61
CA ARG A 547 44.49 -12.15 37.03
C ARG A 547 45.44 -13.25 37.53
N THR A 548 44.97 -14.10 38.45
CA THR A 548 45.80 -15.15 39.05
C THR A 548 46.29 -16.15 38.00
N VAL A 549 45.40 -16.56 37.10
CA VAL A 549 45.73 -17.49 36.00
C VAL A 549 46.66 -16.82 34.97
N SER A 550 46.50 -15.52 34.70
CA SER A 550 47.44 -14.79 33.83
C SER A 550 48.86 -14.74 34.42
N GLU A 551 48.99 -14.61 35.74
CA GLU A 551 50.29 -14.60 36.43
C GLU A 551 50.94 -16.00 36.47
N ARG A 552 50.14 -17.06 36.71
CA ARG A 552 50.65 -18.40 37.06
C ARG A 552 50.45 -19.50 36.01
N GLY A 553 49.72 -19.23 34.94
CA GLY A 553 49.39 -20.19 33.89
C GLY A 553 48.11 -20.96 34.12
N VAL A 554 47.60 -21.60 33.07
CA VAL A 554 46.38 -22.42 33.09
C VAL A 554 46.67 -23.84 32.62
N ASP A 555 46.00 -24.80 33.26
CA ASP A 555 45.94 -26.20 32.87
C ASP A 555 44.58 -26.78 33.33
N GLU A 556 44.29 -28.04 32.98
CA GLU A 556 43.07 -28.73 33.37
C GLU A 556 42.90 -28.81 34.90
N ASP A 557 43.99 -29.07 35.63
CA ASP A 557 44.00 -29.16 37.10
C ASP A 557 43.57 -27.85 37.75
N LYS A 558 44.04 -26.71 37.23
CA LYS A 558 43.66 -25.38 37.72
C LYS A 558 42.21 -25.03 37.42
N ILE A 559 41.66 -25.44 36.28
CA ILE A 559 40.24 -25.25 35.97
C ILE A 559 39.37 -26.04 36.96
N GLU A 560 39.75 -27.28 37.27
CA GLU A 560 39.02 -28.08 38.26
C GLU A 560 39.21 -27.52 39.69
N ARG A 561 40.37 -26.95 40.02
CA ARG A 561 40.58 -26.22 41.29
C ARG A 561 39.69 -24.98 41.40
N ILE A 562 39.55 -24.19 40.32
CA ILE A 562 38.61 -23.05 40.29
C ILE A 562 37.21 -23.56 40.65
N ARG A 563 36.76 -24.64 40.01
CA ARG A 563 35.46 -25.26 40.28
C ARG A 563 35.34 -25.69 41.75
N SER A 564 36.34 -26.38 42.28
CA SER A 564 36.35 -26.88 43.65
C SER A 564 36.29 -25.75 44.69
N ILE A 565 37.04 -24.66 44.50
CA ILE A 565 37.01 -23.49 45.39
C ILE A 565 35.63 -22.83 45.38
N LEU A 566 35.01 -22.69 44.20
CA LEU A 566 33.68 -22.10 44.07
C LEU A 566 32.59 -23.01 44.69
N LEU A 567 32.69 -24.33 44.53
CA LEU A 567 31.78 -25.29 45.16
C LEU A 567 31.91 -25.27 46.69
N ASP A 568 33.13 -25.22 47.24
CA ASP A 568 33.32 -25.10 48.69
C ASP A 568 32.79 -23.76 49.21
N ALA A 569 32.93 -22.67 48.47
CA ALA A 569 32.31 -21.39 48.79
C ALA A 569 30.77 -21.49 48.83
N ILE A 570 30.15 -22.16 47.85
CA ILE A 570 28.70 -22.43 47.82
C ILE A 570 28.28 -23.25 49.06
N ASP A 571 29.03 -24.31 49.39
CA ASP A 571 28.74 -25.16 50.54
C ASP A 571 28.88 -24.42 51.88
N ARG A 572 29.89 -23.54 52.02
CA ARG A 572 30.07 -22.68 53.19
C ARG A 572 28.87 -21.74 53.37
N ILE A 573 28.41 -21.10 52.30
CA ILE A 573 27.25 -20.19 52.33
C ILE A 573 25.98 -20.97 52.71
N ASN A 574 25.74 -22.11 52.07
CA ASN A 574 24.56 -22.94 52.30
C ASN A 574 24.50 -23.53 53.71
N SER A 575 25.67 -23.91 54.24
CA SER A 575 25.80 -24.43 55.60
C SER A 575 25.78 -23.32 56.67
N LYS A 576 25.57 -22.06 56.28
CA LYS A 576 25.64 -20.87 57.17
C LYS A 576 26.95 -20.80 57.96
N LYS A 577 28.04 -21.32 57.40
CA LYS A 577 29.39 -21.19 57.96
C LYS A 577 29.88 -19.76 57.73
N ALA A 578 30.85 -19.32 58.53
CA ALA A 578 31.49 -18.03 58.34
C ALA A 578 32.16 -18.00 56.95
N TRP A 579 31.84 -16.98 56.16
CA TRP A 579 32.42 -16.76 54.84
C TRP A 579 32.61 -15.25 54.63
N SER A 580 33.60 -14.89 53.81
CA SER A 580 33.77 -13.53 53.31
C SER A 580 34.33 -13.55 51.89
N LEU A 581 34.08 -12.51 51.11
CA LEU A 581 34.61 -12.42 49.74
C LEU A 581 36.14 -12.43 49.74
N GLU A 582 36.76 -11.75 50.71
CA GLU A 582 38.21 -11.70 50.89
C GLU A 582 38.80 -13.08 51.20
N SER A 583 38.07 -13.92 51.94
CA SER A 583 38.50 -15.29 52.22
C SER A 583 38.52 -16.15 50.95
N ILE A 584 37.52 -15.98 50.06
CA ILE A 584 37.45 -16.70 48.78
C ILE A 584 38.54 -16.19 47.84
N VAL A 585 38.72 -14.87 47.73
CA VAL A 585 39.79 -14.25 46.94
C VAL A 585 41.17 -14.72 47.39
N SER A 586 41.43 -14.76 48.70
CA SER A 586 42.70 -15.26 49.24
C SER A 586 42.93 -16.75 48.94
N GLU A 587 41.85 -17.55 48.89
CA GLU A 587 41.89 -18.98 48.58
C GLU A 587 42.19 -19.20 47.08
N ILE A 588 41.61 -18.37 46.21
CA ILE A 588 41.93 -18.32 44.77
C ILE A 588 43.40 -17.97 44.57
N GLU A 589 43.89 -16.87 45.17
CA GLU A 589 45.28 -16.41 45.02
C GLU A 589 46.33 -17.38 45.61
N ARG A 590 45.94 -18.24 46.55
CA ARG A 590 46.88 -19.20 47.16
C ARG A 590 46.96 -20.52 46.38
N ASN A 591 45.84 -20.98 45.83
CA ASN A 591 45.70 -22.36 45.35
C ASN A 591 45.71 -22.53 43.83
N LEU A 592 45.54 -21.42 43.09
CA LEU A 592 45.77 -21.31 41.64
C LEU A 592 47.16 -20.74 41.38
#